data_AF-A0ABD3M7L9-F1
#
_entry.id   AF-A0ABD3M7L9-F1
#
_cell.length_a   1.000
_cell.length_b   1.000
_cell.length_c   1.000
_cell.angle_alpha   90.00
_cell.angle_beta   90.00
_cell.angle_gamma   90.00
#
_symmetry.space_group_name_H-M   'P 1'
#
loop_
_entity.id
_entity.type
_entity.pdbx_description
1 polymer ?
#
loop_
_entity_poly.entity_id
_entity_poly.type
_entity_poly.pdbx_seq_one_letter_code
_entity_poly.pdbx_strand_id
1 'polypeptide(L)'
;MMDATGMEDGSTLPSDNPSPLRGSTSKNLKKIKSQTPMEILSGGIAAISISVSIAAMAVNSSSIVIVAGLASSAIGPYAYYQQKKLTDIIALKETYEVVKREVNRLQSENIRLNETIGELSGTIDKLEDTEQALDVITQTQGQSVAAFAQQVKEHEDILNQMRKHLKAKKVQNLLQVIIRADQDNNMQIDEDEIVNLLSKIKKINGVDVREDRFRAAVKASGGSLSSVMDIIRNLLSDEISEANEIFIIKHELE
;
A
#
# COMPACT_ATOMS: atom_id res chain seq x y z
N MET A 1 -27.19 -10.44 27.07
CA MET A 1 -27.34 -9.01 27.37
C MET A 1 -25.94 -8.42 27.33
N MET A 2 -25.30 -8.11 26.20
CA MET A 2 -25.73 -7.35 25.01
C MET A 2 -26.28 -5.98 25.37
N ASP A 3 -25.39 -4.99 25.32
CA ASP A 3 -25.74 -3.67 24.79
C ASP A 3 -24.56 -3.18 23.94
N ALA A 4 -24.90 -2.65 22.77
CA ALA A 4 -23.99 -2.32 21.68
C ALA A 4 -24.29 -0.90 21.20
N THR A 5 -23.28 -0.04 21.17
CA THR A 5 -23.18 1.21 20.39
C THR A 5 -21.76 1.73 20.62
N GLY A 6 -20.82 1.63 19.68
CA GLY A 6 -20.68 2.47 18.47
C GLY A 6 -19.24 3.00 18.52
N MET A 7 -18.32 2.45 17.74
CA MET A 7 -17.83 3.00 16.46
C MET A 7 -16.83 4.16 16.61
N GLU A 8 -15.67 3.94 15.96
CA GLU A 8 -14.72 4.90 15.39
C GLU A 8 -13.64 5.51 16.30
N ASP A 9 -12.54 4.78 16.46
CA ASP A 9 -11.24 5.34 16.83
C ASP A 9 -10.47 5.70 15.55
N GLY A 10 -10.84 6.86 14.99
CA GLY A 10 -10.22 7.46 13.81
C GLY A 10 -8.92 8.16 14.17
N SER A 11 -7.83 7.67 13.60
CA SER A 11 -6.49 8.27 13.59
C SER A 11 -6.52 9.79 13.35
N THR A 12 -6.16 10.59 14.34
CA THR A 12 -5.86 12.01 14.16
C THR A 12 -4.50 12.16 13.49
N LEU A 13 -4.50 12.19 12.15
CA LEU A 13 -3.41 12.72 11.36
C LEU A 13 -3.24 14.21 11.68
N PRO A 14 -2.02 14.74 11.87
CA PRO A 14 -1.80 16.16 11.91
C PRO A 14 -2.12 16.74 10.52
N SER A 15 -3.18 17.52 10.46
CA SER A 15 -3.57 18.37 9.34
C SER A 15 -2.54 19.50 9.18
N ASP A 16 -1.40 19.21 8.55
CA ASP A 16 -0.51 20.24 8.03
C ASP A 16 -1.07 20.75 6.70
N ASN A 17 -1.97 21.73 6.85
CA ASN A 17 -2.53 22.53 5.78
C ASN A 17 -1.38 23.32 5.12
N PRO A 18 -1.05 23.11 3.83
CA PRO A 18 -0.01 23.89 3.19
C PRO A 18 -0.50 25.34 3.10
N SER A 19 0.18 26.21 3.84
CA SER A 19 -0.08 27.65 3.81
C SER A 19 -0.05 28.14 2.36
N PRO A 20 -1.02 28.96 1.92
CA PRO A 20 -1.04 29.44 0.55
C PRO A 20 0.21 30.28 0.30
N LEU A 21 0.92 29.95 -0.79
CA LEU A 21 2.06 30.69 -1.33
C LEU A 21 1.71 32.18 -1.36
N ARG A 22 2.19 32.90 -0.34
CA ARG A 22 2.01 34.34 -0.20
C ARG A 22 2.90 35.00 -1.25
N GLY A 23 2.31 35.23 -2.42
CA GLY A 23 2.92 35.98 -3.52
C GLY A 23 3.58 37.24 -2.97
N SER A 24 4.91 37.25 -3.01
CA SER A 24 5.72 38.41 -2.64
C SER A 24 5.34 39.55 -3.58
N THR A 25 4.49 40.45 -3.09
CA THR A 25 4.23 41.74 -3.70
C THR A 25 5.56 42.40 -4.02
N SER A 26 5.87 42.49 -5.32
CA SER A 26 6.95 43.30 -5.87
C SER A 26 6.87 44.69 -5.24
N LYS A 27 7.76 44.92 -4.27
CA LYS A 27 7.90 46.21 -3.62
C LYS A 27 8.65 47.08 -4.61
N ASN A 28 7.89 47.84 -5.38
CA ASN A 28 8.39 48.87 -6.30
C ASN A 28 9.61 49.57 -5.68
N LEU A 29 10.74 49.51 -6.38
CA LEU A 29 11.98 50.17 -5.99
C LEU A 29 11.66 51.64 -5.71
N LYS A 30 11.73 52.03 -4.43
CA LYS A 30 11.53 53.42 -4.03
C LYS A 30 12.57 54.25 -4.78
N LYS A 31 12.08 55.16 -5.62
CA LYS A 31 12.88 56.20 -6.29
C LYS A 31 13.82 56.82 -5.26
N ILE A 32 15.12 56.68 -5.50
CA ILE A 32 16.18 57.26 -4.65
C ILE A 32 15.82 58.72 -4.45
N LYS A 33 15.65 59.12 -3.19
CA LYS A 33 15.24 60.47 -2.79
C LYS A 33 16.38 61.40 -3.19
N SER A 34 16.26 62.01 -4.35
CA SER A 34 17.34 62.72 -5.05
C SER A 34 17.70 64.08 -4.44
N GLN A 35 17.28 64.35 -3.21
CA GLN A 35 17.69 65.54 -2.46
C GLN A 35 17.79 65.16 -0.98
N THR A 36 19.02 64.94 -0.53
CA THR A 36 19.31 64.79 0.90
C THR A 36 19.19 66.17 1.58
N PRO A 37 18.76 66.25 2.85
CA PRO A 37 18.62 67.53 3.55
C PRO A 37 19.93 68.33 3.58
N MET A 38 21.06 67.64 3.49
CA MET A 38 22.38 68.23 3.45
C MET A 38 22.70 68.87 2.09
N GLU A 39 22.15 68.35 0.98
CA GLU A 39 22.26 68.93 -0.37
C GLU A 39 21.43 70.21 -0.52
N ILE A 40 20.25 70.25 0.11
CA ILE A 40 19.42 71.47 0.17
C ILE A 40 20.11 72.54 1.02
N LEU A 41 20.72 72.15 2.14
CA LEU A 41 21.45 73.05 3.02
C LEU A 41 22.69 73.64 2.33
N SER A 42 23.48 72.83 1.64
CA SER A 42 24.67 73.32 0.93
C SER A 42 24.32 74.19 -0.29
N GLY A 43 23.26 73.83 -1.04
CA GLY A 43 22.71 74.66 -2.10
C GLY A 43 22.22 76.01 -1.58
N GLY A 44 21.57 76.01 -0.41
CA GLY A 44 21.17 77.24 0.29
C GLY A 44 22.36 78.10 0.72
N ILE A 45 23.39 77.51 1.32
CA ILE A 45 24.61 78.21 1.72
C ILE A 45 25.34 78.79 0.50
N ALA A 46 25.39 78.06 -0.61
CA ALA A 46 25.98 78.54 -1.86
C ALA A 46 25.20 79.71 -2.47
N ALA A 47 23.87 79.65 -2.45
CA ALA A 47 23.03 80.76 -2.93
C ALA A 47 23.21 82.02 -2.06
N ILE A 48 23.26 81.84 -0.74
CA ILE A 48 23.50 82.93 0.21
C ILE A 48 24.90 83.52 0.00
N SER A 49 25.94 82.70 -0.15
CA SER A 49 27.31 83.20 -0.32
C SER A 49 27.49 83.99 -1.60
N ILE A 50 26.87 83.56 -2.71
CA ILE A 50 26.88 84.29 -3.98
C ILE A 50 26.13 85.62 -3.82
N SER A 51 24.94 85.60 -3.19
CA SER A 51 24.11 86.80 -2.99
C SER A 51 24.80 87.84 -2.11
N VAL A 52 25.42 87.39 -1.01
CA VAL A 52 26.18 88.25 -0.08
C VAL A 52 27.43 88.81 -0.75
N SER A 53 28.11 88.02 -1.59
CA SER A 53 29.30 88.49 -2.32
C SER A 53 28.94 89.58 -3.35
N ILE A 54 27.84 89.41 -4.08
CA ILE A 54 27.34 90.42 -5.02
C ILE A 54 26.95 91.71 -4.29
N ALA A 55 26.23 91.59 -3.16
CA ALA A 55 25.85 92.74 -2.34
C ALA A 55 27.07 93.48 -1.76
N ALA A 56 28.09 92.75 -1.30
CA ALA A 56 29.32 93.33 -0.78
C ALA A 56 30.12 94.11 -1.84
N MET A 57 30.18 93.59 -3.08
CA MET A 57 30.82 94.29 -4.20
C MET A 57 30.10 95.58 -4.58
N ALA A 58 28.77 95.65 -4.41
CA ALA A 58 27.98 96.84 -4.70
C ALA A 58 28.15 97.96 -3.65
N VAL A 59 28.45 97.60 -2.39
CA VAL A 59 28.58 98.56 -1.28
C VAL A 59 30.02 99.05 -1.11
N ASN A 60 31.04 98.22 -1.37
CA ASN A 60 32.45 98.61 -1.23
C ASN A 60 33.34 98.04 -2.36
N SER A 61 33.90 98.91 -3.20
CA SER A 61 34.77 98.53 -4.33
C SER A 61 36.26 98.40 -3.97
N SER A 62 36.58 97.74 -2.85
CA SER A 62 37.97 97.46 -2.47
C SER A 62 38.48 96.17 -3.13
N SER A 63 39.69 96.19 -3.68
CA SER A 63 40.28 95.06 -4.43
C SER A 63 40.31 93.75 -3.62
N ILE A 64 40.47 93.84 -2.29
CA ILE A 64 40.48 92.68 -1.38
C ILE A 64 39.10 91.99 -1.33
N VAL A 65 38.01 92.77 -1.36
CA VAL A 65 36.63 92.26 -1.29
C VAL A 65 36.26 91.54 -2.58
N ILE A 66 36.73 92.04 -3.73
CA ILE A 66 36.49 91.41 -5.03
C ILE A 66 37.21 90.06 -5.12
N VAL A 67 38.48 89.99 -4.72
CA VAL A 67 39.25 88.73 -4.72
C VAL A 67 38.65 87.70 -3.75
N ALA A 68 38.26 88.14 -2.55
CA ALA A 68 37.61 87.25 -1.58
C ALA A 68 36.25 86.74 -2.08
N GLY A 69 35.42 87.60 -2.68
CA GLY A 69 34.13 87.21 -3.24
C GLY A 69 34.24 86.20 -4.38
N LEU A 70 35.22 86.36 -5.28
CA LEU A 70 35.48 85.40 -6.36
C LEU A 70 35.93 84.04 -5.81
N ALA A 71 36.82 84.03 -4.81
CA ALA A 71 37.27 82.79 -4.17
C ALA A 71 36.11 82.05 -3.47
N SER A 72 35.25 82.77 -2.74
CA SER A 72 34.08 82.19 -2.07
C SER A 72 33.03 81.66 -3.06
N SER A 73 32.87 82.31 -4.21
CA SER A 73 31.95 81.87 -5.26
C SER A 73 32.37 80.56 -5.92
N ALA A 74 33.66 80.19 -5.90
CA ALA A 74 34.14 78.91 -6.45
C ALA A 74 33.98 77.74 -5.47
N ILE A 75 34.07 78.01 -4.17
CA ILE A 75 34.01 76.98 -3.12
C ILE A 75 32.59 76.39 -2.99
N GLY A 76 31.54 77.20 -3.16
CA GLY A 76 30.15 76.76 -3.07
C GLY A 76 29.79 75.64 -4.07
N PRO A 77 29.98 75.86 -5.39
CA PRO A 77 29.75 74.84 -6.41
C PRO A 77 30.61 73.58 -6.23
N TYR A 78 31.86 73.74 -5.77
CA TYR A 78 32.77 72.62 -5.54
C TYR A 78 32.31 71.74 -4.35
N ALA A 79 31.87 72.36 -3.25
CA ALA A 79 31.32 71.65 -2.11
C ALA A 79 30.01 70.91 -2.47
N TYR A 80 29.14 71.56 -3.25
CA TYR A 80 27.92 70.93 -3.77
C TYR A 80 28.23 69.67 -4.61
N TYR A 81 29.19 69.76 -5.53
CA TYR A 81 29.60 68.63 -6.37
C TYR A 81 30.18 67.45 -5.56
N GLN A 82 31.01 67.74 -4.54
CA GLN A 82 31.52 66.69 -3.65
C GLN A 82 30.42 66.01 -2.85
N GLN A 83 29.46 66.77 -2.34
CA GLN A 83 28.37 66.22 -1.55
C GLN A 83 27.44 65.32 -2.37
N LYS A 84 27.25 65.63 -3.66
CA LYS A 84 26.51 64.77 -4.59
C LYS A 84 27.19 63.41 -4.76
N LYS A 85 28.52 63.39 -4.95
CA LYS A 85 29.30 62.14 -5.04
C LYS A 85 29.22 61.31 -3.76
N LEU A 86 29.27 61.95 -2.59
CA LEU A 86 29.11 61.26 -1.30
C LEU A 86 27.70 60.63 -1.18
N THR A 87 26.67 61.33 -1.65
CA THR A 87 25.29 60.83 -1.64
C THR A 87 25.13 59.61 -2.55
N ASP A 88 25.68 59.65 -3.76
CA ASP A 88 25.63 58.51 -4.69
C ASP A 88 26.36 57.27 -4.12
N ILE A 89 27.49 57.47 -3.43
CA ILE A 89 28.21 56.38 -2.76
C ILE A 89 27.38 55.78 -1.61
N ILE A 90 26.69 56.61 -0.83
CA ILE A 90 25.81 56.14 0.25
C ILE A 90 24.64 55.33 -0.33
N ALA A 91 24.02 55.81 -1.41
CA ALA A 91 22.94 55.10 -2.10
C ALA A 91 23.40 53.76 -2.69
N LEU A 92 24.61 53.71 -3.25
CA LEU A 92 25.19 52.46 -3.77
C LEU A 92 25.48 51.47 -2.65
N LYS A 93 25.98 51.92 -1.49
CA LYS A 93 26.17 51.07 -0.31
C LYS A 93 24.86 50.49 0.20
N GLU A 94 23.81 51.30 0.30
CA GLU A 94 22.48 50.81 0.69
C GLU A 94 21.95 49.77 -0.30
N THR A 95 22.12 50.02 -1.60
CA THR A 95 21.72 49.07 -2.65
C THR A 95 22.52 47.77 -2.56
N TYR A 96 23.83 47.84 -2.32
CA TYR A 96 24.68 46.67 -2.11
C TYR A 96 24.22 45.83 -0.91
N GLU A 97 23.89 46.47 0.22
CA GLU A 97 23.37 45.76 1.40
C GLU A 97 21.98 45.13 1.15
N VAL A 98 21.14 45.74 0.30
CA VAL A 98 19.88 45.10 -0.14
C VAL A 98 20.15 43.88 -1.00
N VAL A 99 21.03 44.00 -2.00
CA VAL A 99 21.40 42.88 -2.89
C VAL A 99 22.04 41.74 -2.10
N LYS A 100 22.94 42.05 -1.17
CA LYS A 100 23.59 41.07 -0.30
C LYS A 100 22.57 40.31 0.55
N ARG A 101 21.59 41.02 1.12
CA ARG A 101 20.49 40.37 1.85
C ARG A 101 19.66 39.46 0.96
N GLU A 102 19.40 39.87 -0.28
CA GLU A 102 18.62 39.07 -1.21
C GLU A 102 19.38 37.81 -1.66
N VAL A 103 20.68 37.92 -1.91
CA VAL A 103 21.54 36.76 -2.20
C VAL A 103 21.56 35.79 -1.02
N ASN A 104 21.71 36.29 0.21
CA ASN A 104 21.68 35.45 1.41
C ASN A 104 20.31 34.77 1.60
N ARG A 105 19.21 35.47 1.26
CA ARG A 105 17.86 34.89 1.28
C ARG A 105 17.74 33.76 0.25
N LEU A 106 18.14 34.01 -0.99
CA LEU A 106 18.10 33.01 -2.05
C LEU A 106 19.00 31.81 -1.75
N GLN A 107 20.18 32.02 -1.17
CA GLN A 107 21.04 30.94 -0.72
C GLN A 107 20.37 30.09 0.35
N SER A 108 19.70 30.72 1.32
CA SER A 108 18.95 30.01 2.36
C SER A 108 17.78 29.21 1.79
N GLU A 109 17.09 29.76 0.79
CA GLU A 109 16.01 29.07 0.08
C GLU A 109 16.54 27.89 -0.75
N ASN A 110 17.72 28.03 -1.36
CA ASN A 110 18.35 26.95 -2.11
C ASN A 110 18.75 25.79 -1.19
N ILE A 111 19.30 26.08 0.00
CA ILE A 111 19.61 25.07 1.02
C ILE A 111 18.34 24.30 1.42
N ARG A 112 17.26 25.03 1.74
CA ARG A 112 15.98 24.41 2.11
C ARG A 112 15.41 23.53 0.99
N LEU A 113 15.46 24.02 -0.25
CA LEU A 113 14.97 23.25 -1.38
C LEU A 113 15.78 21.97 -1.59
N ASN A 114 17.10 22.03 -1.42
CA ASN A 114 17.96 20.86 -1.50
C ASN A 114 17.69 19.85 -0.38
N GLU A 115 17.37 20.32 0.83
CA GLU A 115 16.95 19.49 1.95
C GLU A 115 15.62 18.78 1.64
N THR A 116 14.63 19.50 1.09
CA THR A 116 13.36 18.92 0.62
C THR A 116 13.56 17.88 -0.48
N ILE A 117 14.47 18.12 -1.43
CA ILE A 117 14.84 17.12 -2.45
C ILE A 117 15.41 15.86 -1.79
N GLY A 118 16.26 16.01 -0.76
CA GLY A 118 16.78 14.88 0.02
C GLY A 118 15.68 14.08 0.71
N GLU A 119 14.70 14.73 1.33
CA GLU A 119 13.55 14.07 1.96
C GLU A 119 12.66 13.33 0.94
N LEU A 120 12.43 13.94 -0.22
CA LEU A 120 11.68 13.33 -1.33
C LEU A 120 12.41 12.09 -1.86
N SER A 121 13.72 12.17 -2.07
CA SER A 121 14.54 11.01 -2.45
C SER A 121 14.45 9.89 -1.41
N GLY A 122 14.59 10.19 -0.12
CA GLY A 122 14.43 9.17 0.92
C GLY A 122 13.00 8.59 1.01
N THR A 123 12.00 9.33 0.54
CA THR A 123 10.62 8.82 0.43
C THR A 123 10.47 7.89 -0.78
N ILE A 124 11.13 8.20 -1.91
CA ILE A 124 11.17 7.34 -3.09
C ILE A 124 11.86 6.02 -2.75
N ASP A 125 13.01 6.04 -2.06
CA ASP A 125 13.72 4.83 -1.65
C ASP A 125 12.84 3.92 -0.78
N LYS A 126 12.09 4.52 0.17
CA LYS A 126 11.13 3.76 1.00
C LYS A 126 9.99 3.17 0.17
N LEU A 127 9.52 3.87 -0.85
CA LEU A 127 8.46 3.37 -1.72
C LEU A 127 8.97 2.19 -2.56
N GLU A 128 10.20 2.27 -3.08
CA GLU A 128 10.88 1.17 -3.77
C GLU A 128 11.03 -0.07 -2.86
N ASP A 129 11.47 0.12 -1.61
CA ASP A 129 11.54 -0.95 -0.62
C ASP A 129 10.15 -1.59 -0.38
N THR A 130 9.08 -0.79 -0.30
CA THR A 130 7.71 -1.32 -0.12
C THR A 130 7.19 -2.05 -1.35
N GLU A 131 7.55 -1.61 -2.56
CA GLU A 131 7.20 -2.30 -3.81
C GLU A 131 7.89 -3.67 -3.88
N GLN A 132 9.18 -3.71 -3.56
CA GLN A 132 9.93 -4.97 -3.51
C GLN A 132 9.38 -5.93 -2.46
N ALA A 133 9.03 -5.42 -1.27
CA ALA A 133 8.38 -6.23 -0.25
C ALA A 133 7.03 -6.79 -0.73
N LEU A 134 6.24 -5.97 -1.44
CA LEU A 134 4.95 -6.38 -1.98
C LEU A 134 5.08 -7.41 -3.11
N ASP A 135 6.11 -7.31 -3.95
CA ASP A 135 6.42 -8.30 -5.00
C ASP A 135 6.80 -9.65 -4.39
N VAL A 136 7.67 -9.66 -3.38
CA VAL A 136 8.03 -10.87 -2.63
C VAL A 136 6.81 -11.50 -1.97
N ILE A 137 5.94 -10.69 -1.33
CA ILE A 137 4.71 -11.20 -0.71
C ILE A 137 3.78 -11.78 -1.77
N THR A 138 3.60 -11.10 -2.92
CA THR A 138 2.75 -11.58 -4.01
C THR A 138 3.26 -12.89 -4.59
N GLN A 139 4.58 -13.02 -4.78
CA GLN A 139 5.20 -14.25 -5.24
C GLN A 139 5.01 -15.38 -4.22
N THR A 140 5.18 -15.11 -2.93
CA THR A 140 5.07 -16.11 -1.87
C THR A 140 3.62 -16.53 -1.59
N GLN A 141 2.68 -15.57 -1.60
CA GLN A 141 1.24 -15.83 -1.42
C GLN A 141 0.64 -16.49 -2.66
N GLY A 142 1.01 -16.07 -3.87
CA GLY A 142 0.58 -16.71 -5.11
C GLY A 142 1.03 -18.18 -5.19
N GLN A 143 2.28 -18.46 -4.78
CA GLN A 143 2.76 -19.84 -4.65
C GLN A 143 2.05 -20.60 -3.52
N SER A 144 1.74 -19.95 -2.40
CA SER A 144 1.04 -20.58 -1.28
C SER A 144 -0.41 -20.95 -1.61
N VAL A 145 -1.13 -20.12 -2.38
CA VAL A 145 -2.51 -20.44 -2.84
C VAL A 145 -2.49 -21.59 -3.84
N ALA A 146 -1.55 -21.59 -4.80
CA ALA A 146 -1.40 -22.68 -5.75
C ALA A 146 -1.00 -23.99 -5.05
N ALA A 147 -0.06 -23.94 -4.10
CA ALA A 147 0.36 -25.09 -3.29
C ALA A 147 -0.79 -25.62 -2.41
N PHE A 148 -1.57 -24.73 -1.81
CA PHE A 148 -2.75 -25.12 -1.03
C PHE A 148 -3.83 -25.78 -1.89
N ALA A 149 -4.12 -25.22 -3.08
CA ALA A 149 -5.07 -25.83 -4.02
C ALA A 149 -4.61 -27.22 -4.48
N GLN A 150 -3.31 -27.37 -4.75
CA GLN A 150 -2.70 -28.66 -5.08
C GLN A 150 -2.83 -29.65 -3.92
N GLN A 151 -2.57 -29.21 -2.68
CA GLN A 151 -2.70 -30.05 -1.49
C GLN A 151 -4.15 -30.49 -1.25
N VAL A 152 -5.14 -29.61 -1.44
CA VAL A 152 -6.56 -29.97 -1.33
C VAL A 152 -6.94 -31.04 -2.38
N LYS A 153 -6.44 -30.90 -3.61
CA LYS A 153 -6.65 -31.89 -4.68
C LYS A 153 -6.02 -33.24 -4.35
N GLU A 154 -4.79 -33.25 -3.84
CA GLU A 154 -4.12 -34.48 -3.39
C GLU A 154 -4.87 -35.14 -2.23
N HIS A 155 -5.40 -34.36 -1.29
CA HIS A 155 -6.25 -34.88 -0.22
C HIS A 155 -7.55 -35.49 -0.74
N GLU A 156 -8.20 -34.87 -1.73
CA GLU A 156 -9.38 -35.43 -2.38
C GLU A 156 -9.08 -36.78 -3.04
N ASP A 157 -7.96 -36.87 -3.77
CA ASP A 157 -7.51 -38.11 -4.39
C ASP A 157 -7.21 -39.20 -3.36
N ILE A 158 -6.54 -38.86 -2.25
CA ILE A 158 -6.28 -39.78 -1.13
C ILE A 158 -7.60 -40.27 -0.51
N LEU A 159 -8.56 -39.37 -0.26
CA LEU A 159 -9.88 -39.74 0.26
C LEU A 159 -10.61 -40.70 -0.69
N ASN A 160 -10.54 -40.47 -2.00
CA ASN A 160 -11.13 -41.36 -3.00
C ASN A 160 -10.45 -42.73 -3.02
N GLN A 161 -9.12 -42.79 -2.89
CA GLN A 161 -8.39 -44.04 -2.77
C GLN A 161 -8.78 -44.79 -1.48
N MET A 162 -8.85 -44.09 -0.34
CA MET A 162 -9.27 -44.70 0.93
C MET A 162 -10.69 -45.25 0.86
N ARG A 163 -11.62 -44.52 0.25
CA ARG A 163 -12.99 -45.02 0.00
C ARG A 163 -13.00 -46.30 -0.83
N LYS A 164 -12.22 -46.35 -1.92
CA LYS A 164 -12.06 -47.56 -2.74
C LYS A 164 -11.48 -48.73 -1.95
N HIS A 165 -10.45 -48.49 -1.13
CA HIS A 165 -9.87 -49.52 -0.26
C HIS A 165 -10.85 -50.03 0.79
N LEU A 166 -11.62 -49.14 1.42
CA LEU A 166 -12.68 -49.52 2.37
C LEU A 166 -13.77 -50.35 1.68
N LYS A 167 -14.23 -49.94 0.49
CA LYS A 167 -15.22 -50.69 -0.31
C LYS A 167 -14.70 -52.09 -0.66
N ALA A 168 -13.46 -52.18 -1.15
CA ALA A 168 -12.81 -53.45 -1.46
C ALA A 168 -12.66 -54.35 -0.22
N LYS A 169 -12.26 -53.79 0.93
CA LYS A 169 -12.13 -54.54 2.19
C LYS A 169 -13.48 -55.07 2.69
N LYS A 170 -14.56 -54.29 2.59
CA LYS A 170 -15.92 -54.73 2.93
C LYS A 170 -16.37 -55.89 2.03
N VAL A 171 -16.14 -55.80 0.72
CA VAL A 171 -16.48 -56.86 -0.23
C VAL A 171 -15.64 -58.12 -0.02
N GLN A 172 -14.35 -57.98 0.27
CA GLN A 172 -13.49 -59.11 0.61
C GLN A 172 -13.97 -59.84 1.88
N ASN A 173 -14.35 -59.09 2.92
CA ASN A 173 -14.90 -59.67 4.14
C ASN A 173 -16.21 -60.43 3.86
N LEU A 174 -17.09 -59.86 3.02
CA LEU A 174 -18.33 -60.50 2.61
C LEU A 174 -18.09 -61.80 1.83
N LEU A 175 -17.14 -61.77 0.89
CA LEU A 175 -16.72 -62.94 0.12
C LEU A 175 -16.18 -64.06 1.01
N GLN A 176 -15.34 -63.73 2.00
CA GLN A 176 -14.84 -64.71 2.98
C GLN A 176 -15.96 -65.36 3.79
N VAL A 177 -16.97 -64.59 4.20
CA VAL A 177 -18.10 -65.10 4.97
C VAL A 177 -18.93 -66.08 4.14
N ILE A 178 -19.05 -65.85 2.84
CA ILE A 178 -19.79 -66.70 1.90
C ILE A 178 -19.03 -67.96 1.56
N ILE A 179 -17.73 -67.86 1.29
CA ILE A 179 -16.89 -69.05 1.05
C ILE A 179 -16.85 -69.94 2.30
N ARG A 180 -16.92 -69.37 3.51
CA ARG A 180 -17.01 -70.13 4.78
C ARG A 180 -18.43 -70.58 5.13
N ALA A 181 -19.44 -70.21 4.35
CA ALA A 181 -20.81 -70.64 4.58
C ALA A 181 -21.09 -71.99 3.92
N ASP A 182 -20.48 -72.25 2.76
CA ASP A 182 -20.42 -73.55 2.09
C ASP A 182 -19.61 -74.53 2.97
N GLN A 183 -20.31 -75.42 3.69
CA GLN A 183 -19.67 -76.36 4.62
C GLN A 183 -19.29 -77.68 3.95
N ASP A 184 -20.01 -78.07 2.91
CA ASP A 184 -19.88 -79.37 2.25
C ASP A 184 -19.10 -79.29 0.92
N ASN A 185 -18.63 -78.10 0.54
CA ASN A 185 -17.89 -77.79 -0.68
C ASN A 185 -18.65 -78.18 -1.96
N ASN A 186 -19.98 -78.23 -1.90
CA ASN A 186 -20.81 -78.54 -3.05
C ASN A 186 -21.03 -77.32 -3.97
N MET A 187 -20.50 -76.14 -3.58
CA MET A 187 -20.63 -74.86 -4.29
C MET A 187 -22.09 -74.41 -4.51
N GLN A 188 -23.02 -74.90 -3.69
CA GLN A 188 -24.43 -74.54 -3.62
C GLN A 188 -24.74 -74.07 -2.20
N ILE A 189 -25.58 -73.05 -2.07
CA ILE A 189 -25.99 -72.53 -0.75
C ILE A 189 -27.41 -73.01 -0.47
N ASP A 190 -27.54 -73.92 0.48
CA ASP A 190 -28.82 -74.50 0.90
C ASP A 190 -29.61 -73.54 1.82
N GLU A 191 -30.92 -73.77 1.98
CA GLU A 191 -31.79 -72.88 2.76
C GLU A 191 -31.33 -72.72 4.22
N ASP A 192 -30.78 -73.78 4.82
CA ASP A 192 -30.23 -73.77 6.18
C ASP A 192 -28.91 -72.96 6.25
N GLU A 193 -28.11 -73.00 5.19
CA GLU A 193 -26.88 -72.23 5.06
C GLU A 193 -27.17 -70.75 4.79
N ILE A 194 -28.26 -70.42 4.08
CA ILE A 194 -28.73 -69.04 3.87
C ILE A 194 -29.02 -68.36 5.22
N VAL A 195 -29.64 -69.06 6.17
CA VAL A 195 -29.94 -68.52 7.51
C VAL A 195 -28.65 -68.24 8.28
N ASN A 196 -27.69 -69.18 8.25
CA ASN A 196 -26.40 -69.01 8.91
C ASN A 196 -25.58 -67.88 8.26
N LEU A 197 -25.63 -67.79 6.93
CA LEU A 197 -24.98 -66.76 6.15
C LEU A 197 -25.52 -65.37 6.50
N LEU A 198 -26.84 -65.19 6.55
CA LEU A 198 -27.49 -63.95 6.97
C LEU A 198 -27.06 -63.50 8.38
N SER A 199 -27.00 -64.44 9.32
CA SER A 199 -26.53 -64.17 10.69
C SER A 199 -25.07 -63.73 10.73
N LYS A 200 -24.21 -64.31 9.89
CA LYS A 200 -22.79 -63.93 9.78
C LYS A 200 -22.60 -62.58 9.07
N ILE A 201 -23.38 -62.29 8.02
CA ILE A 201 -23.27 -61.02 7.31
C ILE A 201 -23.75 -59.85 8.20
N LYS A 202 -24.81 -60.03 8.98
CA LYS A 202 -25.28 -59.03 9.97
C LYS A 202 -24.23 -58.65 11.02
N LYS A 203 -23.22 -59.50 11.24
CA LYS A 203 -22.10 -59.23 12.16
C LYS A 203 -20.94 -58.48 11.50
N ILE A 204 -20.98 -58.26 10.18
CA ILE A 204 -19.96 -57.47 9.48
C ILE A 204 -20.28 -55.98 9.67
N ASN A 205 -19.38 -55.25 10.32
CA ASN A 205 -19.55 -53.80 10.50
C ASN A 205 -19.65 -53.07 9.15
N GLY A 206 -20.67 -52.20 9.03
CA GLY A 206 -20.85 -51.33 7.87
C GLY A 206 -21.50 -51.96 6.63
N VAL A 207 -22.14 -53.12 6.75
CA VAL A 207 -22.97 -53.77 5.71
C VAL A 207 -24.33 -54.15 6.30
N ASP A 208 -25.41 -53.65 5.72
CA ASP A 208 -26.79 -54.05 6.04
C ASP A 208 -27.36 -54.90 4.90
N VAL A 209 -28.18 -55.91 5.23
CA VAL A 209 -28.72 -56.87 4.25
C VAL A 209 -30.23 -56.84 4.29
N ARG A 210 -30.86 -56.67 3.13
CA ARG A 210 -32.29 -56.90 2.98
C ARG A 210 -32.54 -58.40 2.82
N GLU A 211 -32.86 -59.06 3.92
CA GLU A 211 -32.96 -60.53 3.99
C GLU A 211 -33.91 -61.12 2.95
N ASP A 212 -35.08 -60.52 2.77
CA ASP A 212 -36.11 -60.99 1.83
C ASP A 212 -35.61 -60.95 0.38
N ARG A 213 -34.90 -59.87 0.03
CA ARG A 213 -34.35 -59.70 -1.33
C ARG A 213 -33.14 -60.58 -1.56
N PHE A 214 -32.29 -60.75 -0.54
CA PHE A 214 -31.16 -61.67 -0.60
C PHE A 214 -31.63 -63.11 -0.81
N ARG A 215 -32.61 -63.58 -0.01
CA ARG A 215 -33.21 -64.91 -0.18
C ARG A 215 -33.84 -65.10 -1.56
N ALA A 216 -34.60 -64.12 -2.03
CA ALA A 216 -35.23 -64.18 -3.35
C ALA A 216 -34.20 -64.24 -4.48
N ALA A 217 -33.12 -63.46 -4.38
CA ALA A 217 -32.05 -63.45 -5.38
C ALA A 217 -31.27 -64.76 -5.42
N VAL A 218 -30.92 -65.33 -4.25
CA VAL A 218 -30.22 -66.62 -4.15
C VAL A 218 -31.09 -67.76 -4.69
N LYS A 219 -32.40 -67.77 -4.40
CA LYS A 219 -33.35 -68.76 -4.95
C LYS A 219 -33.54 -68.61 -6.45
N ALA A 220 -33.68 -67.38 -6.95
CA ALA A 220 -33.85 -67.11 -8.38
C ALA A 220 -32.62 -67.53 -9.20
N SER A 221 -31.42 -67.47 -8.61
CA SER A 221 -30.18 -67.87 -9.25
C SER A 221 -29.80 -69.35 -9.05
N GLY A 222 -30.70 -70.16 -8.48
CA GLY A 222 -30.46 -71.59 -8.27
C GLY A 222 -29.42 -71.92 -7.19
N GLY A 223 -29.17 -71.00 -6.25
CA GLY A 223 -28.33 -71.23 -5.08
C GLY A 223 -26.82 -71.36 -5.34
N SER A 224 -26.35 -71.25 -6.59
CA SER A 224 -24.93 -71.45 -6.89
C SER A 224 -24.05 -70.37 -6.27
N LEU A 225 -22.91 -70.77 -5.71
CA LEU A 225 -21.92 -69.88 -5.10
C LEU A 225 -21.45 -68.79 -6.09
N SER A 226 -21.30 -69.14 -7.37
CA SER A 226 -20.97 -68.19 -8.44
C SER A 226 -22.00 -67.08 -8.55
N SER A 227 -23.29 -67.43 -8.52
CA SER A 227 -24.36 -66.43 -8.60
C SER A 227 -24.41 -65.52 -7.37
N VAL A 228 -24.10 -66.05 -6.19
CA VAL A 228 -24.00 -65.22 -4.96
C VAL A 228 -22.81 -64.26 -5.05
N MET A 229 -21.68 -64.69 -5.64
CA MET A 229 -20.54 -63.80 -5.91
C MET A 229 -20.88 -62.72 -6.94
N ASP A 230 -21.71 -63.01 -7.95
CA ASP A 230 -22.16 -62.02 -8.93
C ASP A 230 -23.11 -60.99 -8.32
N ILE A 231 -23.99 -61.42 -7.40
CA ILE A 231 -24.83 -60.53 -6.58
C ILE A 231 -23.98 -59.57 -5.73
N ILE A 232 -22.77 -59.98 -5.33
CA ILE A 232 -21.84 -59.15 -4.56
C ILE A 232 -20.92 -58.33 -5.44
N ARG A 233 -20.62 -58.79 -6.65
CA ARG A 233 -19.93 -57.96 -7.63
C ARG A 233 -20.73 -56.70 -7.96
N ASN A 234 -22.05 -56.83 -7.96
CA ASN A 234 -22.97 -55.71 -8.09
C ASN A 234 -22.77 -54.65 -6.99
N LEU A 235 -22.44 -55.01 -5.74
CA LEU A 235 -22.09 -54.04 -4.69
C LEU A 235 -20.84 -53.16 -5.00
N LEU A 236 -19.96 -53.58 -5.91
CA LEU A 236 -18.79 -52.81 -6.33
C LEU A 236 -19.11 -51.78 -7.42
N SER A 237 -20.21 -51.95 -8.15
CA SER A 237 -20.65 -51.07 -9.23
C SER A 237 -21.37 -49.84 -8.66
N ASP A 238 -20.98 -48.63 -9.08
CA ASP A 238 -21.60 -47.37 -8.62
C ASP A 238 -22.94 -47.07 -9.34
N GLU A 239 -23.39 -47.94 -10.26
CA GLU A 239 -24.56 -47.75 -11.14
C GLU A 239 -25.69 -48.77 -10.88
N ILE A 240 -26.11 -48.96 -9.63
CA ILE A 240 -27.28 -49.80 -9.34
C ILE A 240 -28.44 -48.92 -8.91
N SER A 241 -29.55 -49.01 -9.63
CA SER A 241 -30.81 -48.38 -9.23
C SER A 241 -31.19 -48.85 -7.82
N GLU A 242 -31.43 -47.89 -6.90
CA GLU A 242 -31.80 -48.09 -5.48
C GLU A 242 -32.91 -49.15 -5.27
N ALA A 243 -33.74 -49.37 -6.29
CA ALA A 243 -34.79 -50.38 -6.31
C ALA A 243 -34.29 -51.83 -6.17
N ASN A 244 -33.06 -52.14 -6.62
CA ASN A 244 -32.50 -53.50 -6.66
C ASN A 244 -31.35 -53.74 -5.67
N GLU A 245 -31.06 -52.80 -4.77
CA GLU A 245 -30.00 -52.98 -3.77
C GLU A 245 -30.41 -54.04 -2.73
N ILE A 246 -29.69 -55.15 -2.74
CA ILE A 246 -29.80 -56.25 -1.76
C ILE A 246 -28.97 -55.95 -0.51
N PHE A 247 -27.89 -55.18 -0.67
CA PHE A 247 -26.94 -54.81 0.36
C PHE A 247 -26.81 -53.29 0.44
N ILE A 248 -26.79 -52.74 1.65
CA ILE A 248 -26.64 -51.31 1.90
C ILE A 248 -25.32 -51.11 2.64
N ILE A 249 -24.38 -50.37 2.07
CA ILE A 249 -23.14 -50.01 2.75
C ILE A 249 -23.42 -48.83 3.66
N LYS A 250 -23.43 -49.05 4.98
CA LYS A 250 -23.48 -47.94 5.94
C LYS A 250 -22.15 -47.18 5.90
N HIS A 251 -22.22 -45.88 5.59
CA HIS A 251 -21.14 -44.95 5.82
C HIS A 251 -21.14 -44.61 7.32
N GLU A 252 -20.34 -45.33 8.09
CA GLU A 252 -19.96 -44.86 9.42
C GLU A 252 -18.93 -43.74 9.22
N LEU A 253 -19.39 -42.51 9.41
CA LEU A 253 -18.55 -41.42 9.85
C LEU A 253 -18.31 -41.67 11.35
N GLU A 254 -17.18 -42.28 11.68
CA GLU A 254 -16.52 -42.07 12.97
C GLU A 254 -15.31 -41.15 12.75
#